data_AF-A0A501WA86-F1
#
_entry.id   AF-A0A501WA86-F1
#
_cell.length_a   1.000
_cell.length_b   1.000
_cell.length_c   1.000
_cell.angle_alpha   90.00
_cell.angle_beta   90.00
_cell.angle_gamma   90.00
#
_symmetry.space_group_name_H-M   'P 1'
#
loop_
_entity.id
_entity.type
_entity.pdbx_description
1 polymer ?
#
loop_
_entity_poly.entity_id
_entity_poly.type
_entity_poly.pdbx_seq_one_letter_code
_entity_poly.pdbx_strand_id
1 'polypeptide(L)'
;MKERDNVFDKIMLVLGALLLVLFWARFPALPTAEEHYFTTYTSAGPNIAHTSKWTYMKPDKALSPRQVVSIQLRALQQNDPADSGVITLFNFSSPTNRMHLGSLNHFRLMVREPAYSTIINFKSYKTGQLVVDGKHAYQLAVLEGKDGQQQAFMFILTKQRKGSYKGCWMVEGVARMEEAPMTSRL
;
A
#
# COMPACT_ATOMS: atom_id res chain seq x y z
N MET A 1 15.08 53.73 20.76
CA MET A 1 14.37 52.51 20.33
C MET A 1 14.82 51.96 18.97
N LYS A 2 15.67 52.66 18.19
CA LYS A 2 16.09 52.23 16.83
C LYS A 2 17.33 51.31 16.79
N GLU A 3 18.18 51.34 17.82
CA GLU A 3 19.40 50.50 17.87
C GLU A 3 19.11 49.05 18.28
N ARG A 4 18.13 48.81 19.16
CA ARG A 4 17.79 47.46 19.62
C ARG A 4 17.23 46.61 18.48
N ASP A 5 16.41 47.20 17.62
CA ASP A 5 15.79 46.50 16.48
C ASP A 5 16.84 46.06 15.45
N ASN A 6 17.84 46.90 15.18
CA ASN A 6 18.98 46.53 14.31
C ASN A 6 19.82 45.37 14.87
N VAL A 7 19.90 45.24 16.20
CA VAL A 7 20.62 44.14 16.85
C VAL A 7 19.80 42.85 16.76
N PHE A 8 18.50 42.91 17.03
CA PHE A 8 17.62 41.73 16.91
C PHE A 8 17.51 41.23 15.46
N ASP A 9 17.41 42.12 14.48
CA ASP A 9 17.38 41.75 13.06
C ASP A 9 18.68 41.06 12.62
N LYS A 10 19.84 41.56 13.07
CA LYS A 10 21.13 40.90 12.80
C LYS A 10 21.22 39.52 13.45
N ILE A 11 20.72 39.37 14.67
CA ILE A 11 20.70 38.08 15.37
C ILE A 11 19.78 37.10 14.64
N MET A 12 18.59 37.53 14.23
CA MET A 12 17.64 36.70 13.46
C MET A 12 18.21 36.30 12.10
N LEU A 13 18.90 37.20 11.40
CA LEU A 13 19.58 36.90 10.13
C LEU A 13 20.69 35.86 10.31
N VAL A 14 21.54 36.03 11.32
CA VAL A 14 22.63 35.09 11.60
C VAL A 14 22.07 33.72 12.01
N LEU A 15 21.05 33.69 12.87
CA LEU A 15 20.42 32.45 13.31
C LEU A 15 19.72 31.72 12.16
N GLY A 16 19.01 32.47 11.31
CA GLY A 16 18.36 31.94 10.11
C GLY A 16 19.38 31.33 9.14
N ALA A 17 20.48 32.04 8.87
CA ALA A 17 21.56 31.53 8.03
C ALA A 17 22.21 30.26 8.61
N LEU A 18 22.42 30.21 9.93
CA LEU A 18 22.97 29.05 10.63
C LEU A 18 22.04 27.83 10.55
N LEU A 19 20.74 28.03 10.75
CA LEU A 19 19.74 26.98 10.60
C LEU A 19 19.63 26.49 9.16
N LEU A 20 19.76 27.38 8.17
CA LEU A 20 19.71 27.03 6.76
C LEU A 20 20.94 26.21 6.33
N VAL A 21 22.14 26.57 6.83
CA VAL A 21 23.37 25.80 6.65
C VAL A 21 23.27 24.43 7.34
N LEU A 22 22.73 24.36 8.56
CA LEU A 22 22.51 23.11 9.27
C LEU A 22 21.48 22.22 8.56
N PHE A 23 20.41 22.80 8.02
CA PHE A 23 19.40 22.09 7.24
C PHE A 23 20.00 21.51 5.95
N TRP A 24 20.81 22.30 5.22
CA TRP A 24 21.57 21.84 4.05
C TRP A 24 22.61 20.77 4.38
N ALA A 25 23.27 20.84 5.54
CA ALA A 25 24.23 19.83 5.96
C ALA A 25 23.58 18.53 6.46
N ARG A 26 22.34 18.60 6.96
CA ARG A 26 21.57 17.44 7.47
C ARG A 26 20.69 16.79 6.41
N PHE A 27 20.40 17.46 5.31
CA PHE A 27 19.80 16.88 4.11
C PHE A 27 20.88 16.60 3.06
N PRO A 28 21.38 15.37 2.94
CA PRO A 28 22.09 14.98 1.72
C PRO A 28 21.10 15.01 0.56
N ALA A 29 21.04 16.14 -0.15
CA ALA A 29 20.40 16.23 -1.44
C ALA A 29 21.33 15.60 -2.47
N LEU A 30 21.14 14.30 -2.70
CA LEU A 30 21.31 13.59 -3.96
C LEU A 30 20.87 12.14 -3.68
N PRO A 31 19.74 11.66 -4.24
CA PRO A 31 19.58 10.22 -4.37
C PRO A 31 20.79 9.73 -5.17
N THR A 32 21.66 8.94 -4.54
CA THR A 32 22.76 8.28 -5.24
C THR A 32 22.15 7.49 -6.38
N ALA A 33 22.68 7.66 -7.60
CA ALA A 33 22.25 6.97 -8.83
C ALA A 33 22.44 5.44 -8.81
N GLU A 34 22.57 4.86 -7.61
CA GLU A 34 22.65 3.44 -7.30
C GLU A 34 21.36 2.91 -6.65
N GLU A 35 20.27 3.69 -6.58
CA GLU A 35 18.93 3.13 -6.31
C GLU A 35 18.29 2.50 -7.56
N HIS A 36 19.07 1.70 -8.28
CA HIS A 36 18.52 0.60 -9.08
C HIS A 36 18.22 -0.60 -8.16
N TYR A 37 17.52 -0.36 -7.05
CA TYR A 37 16.87 -1.42 -6.26
C TYR A 37 15.46 -1.73 -6.80
N PHE A 38 15.28 -1.67 -8.11
CA PHE A 38 14.38 -2.60 -8.78
C PHE A 38 15.14 -3.91 -8.98
N THR A 39 15.59 -4.54 -7.89
CA THR A 39 15.99 -5.94 -7.97
C THR A 39 14.79 -6.69 -8.51
N THR A 40 14.99 -7.26 -9.68
CA THR A 40 14.13 -8.17 -10.41
C THR A 40 13.37 -9.10 -9.47
N TYR A 41 12.16 -8.71 -9.05
CA TYR A 41 11.22 -9.65 -8.47
C TYR A 41 10.51 -10.36 -9.62
N THR A 42 11.24 -11.28 -10.24
CA THR A 42 10.64 -12.43 -10.90
C THR A 42 9.73 -13.08 -9.87
N SER A 43 8.49 -13.37 -10.24
CA SER A 43 7.63 -14.23 -9.44
C SER A 43 8.37 -15.56 -9.22
N ALA A 44 9.01 -15.72 -8.07
CA ALA A 44 9.39 -17.05 -7.60
C ALA A 44 8.06 -17.77 -7.35
N GLY A 45 7.59 -18.48 -8.38
CA GLY A 45 6.44 -19.35 -8.25
C GLY A 45 6.80 -20.45 -7.26
N PRO A 46 6.08 -20.60 -6.15
CA PRO A 46 6.08 -21.88 -5.48
C PRO A 46 5.26 -22.81 -6.40
N ASN A 47 5.91 -23.88 -6.84
CA ASN A 47 5.29 -25.01 -7.50
C ASN A 47 4.31 -25.65 -6.50
N ILE A 48 3.11 -25.09 -6.37
CA ILE A 48 2.03 -25.66 -5.58
C ILE A 48 1.13 -26.38 -6.57
N ALA A 49 1.23 -27.70 -6.53
CA ALA A 49 0.43 -28.62 -7.31
C ALA A 49 -1.04 -28.17 -7.38
N HIS A 50 -1.58 -28.20 -8.61
CA HIS A 50 -2.98 -27.95 -8.92
C HIS A 50 -3.88 -28.78 -8.01
N THR A 51 -4.58 -28.10 -7.10
CA THR A 51 -5.81 -28.60 -6.51
C THR A 51 -6.81 -27.45 -6.59
N SER A 52 -7.94 -27.65 -7.26
CA SER A 52 -9.10 -26.78 -7.11
C SER A 52 -9.58 -26.90 -5.66
N LYS A 53 -9.10 -26.06 -4.74
CA LYS A 53 -9.29 -26.23 -3.28
C LYS A 53 -9.02 -24.94 -2.46
N TRP A 54 -9.55 -23.78 -2.85
CA TRP A 54 -9.41 -22.61 -1.98
C TRP A 54 -10.41 -22.69 -0.81
N THR A 55 -9.97 -23.27 0.31
CA THR A 55 -10.54 -22.93 1.61
C THR A 55 -10.30 -21.44 1.80
N TYR A 56 -11.35 -20.63 1.86
CA TYR A 56 -11.23 -19.17 2.01
C TYR A 56 -10.26 -18.85 3.14
N MET A 57 -9.16 -18.16 2.82
CA MET A 57 -8.20 -17.80 3.85
C MET A 57 -8.84 -16.80 4.82
N LYS A 58 -8.44 -16.90 6.08
CA LYS A 58 -8.91 -16.05 7.17
C LYS A 58 -7.72 -15.38 7.85
N PRO A 59 -7.93 -14.23 8.51
CA PRO A 59 -6.90 -13.59 9.31
C PRO A 59 -6.39 -14.52 10.39
N ASP A 60 -5.07 -14.54 10.57
CA ASP A 60 -4.40 -15.28 11.63
C ASP A 60 -3.30 -14.40 12.26
N LYS A 61 -3.03 -14.59 13.54
CA LYS A 61 -2.06 -13.80 14.32
C LYS A 61 -0.61 -14.09 13.92
N ALA A 62 -0.36 -15.27 13.34
CA ALA A 62 0.94 -15.66 12.82
C ALA A 62 1.28 -14.98 11.48
N LEU A 63 0.30 -14.38 10.81
CA LEU A 63 0.54 -13.69 9.54
C LEU A 63 1.16 -12.31 9.77
N SER A 64 2.31 -12.08 9.15
CA SER A 64 2.91 -10.74 9.02
C SER A 64 2.10 -9.86 8.04
N PRO A 65 2.21 -8.52 8.12
CA PRO A 65 1.49 -7.65 7.20
C PRO A 65 1.90 -7.89 5.73
N ARG A 66 3.17 -8.23 5.48
CA ARG A 66 3.66 -8.63 4.14
C ARG A 66 2.91 -9.85 3.61
N GLN A 67 2.74 -10.88 4.44
CA GLN A 67 2.03 -12.09 4.06
C GLN A 67 0.56 -11.80 3.78
N VAL A 68 -0.08 -10.94 4.58
CA VAL A 68 -1.47 -10.51 4.34
C VAL A 68 -1.64 -9.81 2.99
N VAL A 69 -0.74 -8.89 2.62
CA VAL A 69 -0.76 -8.25 1.29
C VAL A 69 -0.55 -9.29 0.18
N SER A 70 0.43 -10.19 0.33
CA SER A 70 0.74 -11.22 -0.66
C SER A 70 -0.41 -12.22 -0.87
N ILE A 71 -1.09 -12.64 0.20
CA ILE A 71 -2.26 -13.51 0.13
C ILE A 71 -3.35 -12.85 -0.72
N GLN A 72 -3.62 -11.56 -0.47
CA GLN A 72 -4.68 -10.85 -1.18
C GLN A 72 -4.36 -10.62 -2.64
N LEU A 73 -3.13 -10.22 -2.97
CA LEU A 73 -2.70 -10.05 -4.36
C LEU A 73 -2.84 -11.36 -5.13
N ARG A 74 -2.39 -12.49 -4.57
CA ARG A 74 -2.53 -13.80 -5.21
C ARG A 74 -4.00 -14.21 -5.38
N ALA A 75 -4.80 -14.02 -4.35
CA ALA A 75 -6.22 -14.38 -4.37
C ALA A 75 -6.99 -13.56 -5.43
N LEU A 76 -6.72 -12.26 -5.52
CA LEU A 76 -7.33 -11.38 -6.51
C LEU A 76 -6.84 -11.65 -7.94
N GLN A 77 -5.55 -11.96 -8.11
CA GLN A 77 -4.96 -12.33 -9.40
C GLN A 77 -5.61 -13.60 -9.98
N GLN A 78 -5.98 -14.54 -9.11
CA GLN A 78 -6.52 -15.85 -9.48
C GLN A 78 -8.01 -15.98 -9.12
N ASN A 79 -8.77 -14.89 -9.20
CA ASN A 79 -10.17 -14.89 -8.80
C ASN A 79 -11.01 -15.76 -9.75
N ASP A 80 -11.55 -16.86 -9.21
CA ASP A 80 -12.40 -17.80 -9.94
C ASP A 80 -13.84 -17.30 -10.12
N PRO A 81 -14.67 -17.98 -10.94
CA PRO A 81 -16.09 -17.62 -11.12
C PRO A 81 -16.93 -17.67 -9.84
N ALA A 82 -16.45 -18.31 -8.76
CA ALA A 82 -17.12 -18.35 -7.46
C ALA A 82 -16.69 -17.20 -6.52
N ASP A 83 -15.84 -16.28 -7.01
CA ASP A 83 -15.31 -15.13 -6.27
C ASP A 83 -14.43 -15.50 -5.07
N SER A 84 -13.67 -16.60 -5.14
CA SER A 84 -12.80 -17.01 -4.02
C SER A 84 -11.76 -15.95 -3.64
N GLY A 85 -11.26 -15.18 -4.60
CA GLY A 85 -10.36 -14.06 -4.39
C GLY A 85 -11.00 -12.90 -3.65
N VAL A 86 -12.17 -12.48 -4.13
CA VAL A 86 -12.97 -11.41 -3.52
C VAL A 86 -13.43 -11.79 -2.12
N ILE A 87 -13.85 -13.04 -1.90
CA ILE A 87 -14.22 -13.54 -0.56
C ILE A 87 -13.01 -13.52 0.38
N THR A 88 -11.83 -13.87 -0.11
CA THR A 88 -10.59 -13.81 0.68
C THR A 88 -10.28 -12.36 1.09
N LEU A 89 -10.33 -11.40 0.16
CA LEU A 89 -10.18 -9.98 0.47
C LEU A 89 -11.20 -9.51 1.53
N PHE A 90 -12.46 -9.91 1.39
CA PHE A 90 -13.51 -9.60 2.38
C PHE A 90 -13.21 -10.22 3.76
N ASN A 91 -12.73 -11.47 3.81
CA ASN A 91 -12.34 -12.12 5.05
C ASN A 91 -11.19 -11.41 5.77
N PHE A 92 -10.26 -10.82 5.03
CA PHE A 92 -9.15 -10.04 5.59
C PHE A 92 -9.51 -8.58 5.91
N SER A 93 -10.68 -8.10 5.49
CA SER A 93 -11.15 -6.74 5.80
C SER A 93 -11.44 -6.58 7.28
N SER A 94 -10.88 -5.53 7.90
CA SER A 94 -11.03 -5.23 9.33
C SER A 94 -12.51 -5.05 9.70
N PRO A 95 -12.90 -5.25 10.97
CA PRO A 95 -14.29 -5.02 11.39
C PRO A 95 -14.79 -3.62 11.02
N THR A 96 -13.94 -2.59 11.18
CA THR A 96 -14.25 -1.21 10.77
C THR A 96 -14.42 -1.09 9.28
N ASN A 97 -13.51 -1.65 8.48
CA ASN A 97 -13.60 -1.62 7.02
C ASN A 97 -14.89 -2.32 6.53
N ARG A 98 -15.24 -3.47 7.10
CA ARG A 98 -16.49 -4.19 6.73
C ARG A 98 -17.76 -3.38 6.98
N MET A 99 -17.78 -2.47 7.97
CA MET A 99 -18.93 -1.57 8.15
C MET A 99 -19.11 -0.62 6.96
N HIS A 100 -18.02 -0.25 6.28
CA HIS A 100 -18.05 0.60 5.09
C HIS A 100 -18.33 -0.20 3.81
N LEU A 101 -17.75 -1.41 3.68
CA LEU A 101 -17.95 -2.28 2.52
C LEU A 101 -19.36 -2.86 2.42
N GLY A 102 -20.07 -2.95 3.55
CA GLY A 102 -21.39 -3.57 3.63
C GLY A 102 -21.35 -5.10 3.54
N SER A 103 -22.42 -5.70 3.03
CA SER A 103 -22.51 -7.16 2.89
C SER A 103 -21.52 -7.69 1.84
N LEU A 104 -21.16 -8.98 1.92
CA LEU A 104 -20.32 -9.62 0.90
C LEU A 104 -20.91 -9.47 -0.52
N ASN A 105 -22.24 -9.47 -0.65
CA ASN A 105 -22.90 -9.28 -1.95
C ASN A 105 -22.72 -7.84 -2.45
N HIS A 106 -22.81 -6.84 -1.58
CA HIS A 106 -22.48 -5.46 -1.94
C HIS A 106 -21.01 -5.38 -2.39
N PHE A 107 -20.10 -5.97 -1.60
CA PHE A 107 -18.67 -5.96 -1.90
C PHE A 107 -18.34 -6.58 -3.26
N ARG A 108 -18.99 -7.69 -3.63
CA ARG A 108 -18.85 -8.32 -4.95
C ARG A 108 -19.23 -7.40 -6.11
N LEU A 109 -20.25 -6.56 -5.93
CA LEU A 109 -20.64 -5.58 -6.94
C LEU A 109 -19.61 -4.46 -7.05
N MET A 110 -19.17 -3.91 -5.91
CA MET A 110 -18.23 -2.80 -5.87
C MET A 110 -16.89 -3.13 -6.55
N VAL A 111 -16.31 -4.32 -6.33
CA VAL A 111 -15.04 -4.70 -6.97
C VAL A 111 -15.12 -4.88 -8.49
N ARG A 112 -16.34 -4.89 -9.06
CA ARG A 112 -16.59 -4.99 -10.51
C ARG A 112 -16.95 -3.66 -11.14
N GLU A 113 -17.09 -2.59 -10.37
CA GLU A 113 -17.28 -1.26 -10.92
C GLU A 113 -16.08 -0.89 -11.81
N PRO A 114 -16.27 -0.13 -12.90
CA PRO A 114 -15.21 0.20 -13.84
C PRO A 114 -13.94 0.76 -13.17
N ALA A 115 -14.12 1.60 -12.15
CA ALA A 115 -13.04 2.20 -11.37
C ALA A 115 -12.12 1.18 -10.66
N TYR A 116 -12.62 -0.03 -10.37
CA TYR A 116 -11.89 -1.08 -9.68
C TYR A 116 -11.63 -2.32 -10.55
N SER A 117 -12.05 -2.31 -11.82
CA SER A 117 -12.01 -3.48 -12.70
C SER A 117 -10.63 -4.14 -12.81
N THR A 118 -9.53 -3.38 -12.74
CA THR A 118 -8.14 -3.88 -12.77
C THR A 118 -7.73 -4.64 -11.50
N ILE A 119 -8.49 -4.55 -10.39
CA ILE A 119 -8.11 -5.15 -9.11
C ILE A 119 -8.23 -6.68 -9.10
N ILE A 120 -9.04 -7.25 -9.98
CA ILE A 120 -9.26 -8.70 -10.10
C ILE A 120 -8.71 -9.22 -11.43
N ASN A 121 -8.19 -10.44 -11.42
CA ASN A 121 -7.73 -11.15 -12.62
C ASN A 121 -6.73 -10.35 -13.48
N PHE A 122 -5.91 -9.52 -12.83
CA PHE A 122 -4.80 -8.82 -13.46
C PHE A 122 -3.71 -9.79 -13.94
N LYS A 123 -2.97 -9.39 -14.95
CA LYS A 123 -1.94 -10.22 -15.60
C LYS A 123 -0.69 -10.33 -14.73
N SER A 124 -0.19 -9.22 -14.22
CA SER A 124 1.04 -9.17 -13.43
C SER A 124 0.93 -8.10 -12.33
N TYR A 125 1.84 -8.13 -11.36
CA TYR A 125 1.93 -7.07 -10.36
C TYR A 125 3.36 -6.85 -9.88
N LYS A 126 3.63 -5.63 -9.43
CA LYS A 126 4.84 -5.25 -8.70
C LYS A 126 4.42 -4.67 -7.35
N THR A 127 5.27 -4.83 -6.34
CA THR A 127 5.02 -4.22 -5.02
C THR A 127 6.17 -3.32 -4.63
N GLY A 128 5.85 -2.21 -3.97
CA GLY A 128 6.82 -1.35 -3.32
C GLY A 128 7.27 -1.91 -1.97
N GLN A 129 8.14 -1.15 -1.31
CA GLN A 129 8.56 -1.44 0.06
C GLN A 129 7.35 -1.45 1.00
N LEU A 130 7.35 -2.41 1.93
CA LEU A 130 6.39 -2.43 3.03
C LEU A 130 6.88 -1.47 4.12
N VAL A 131 6.07 -0.47 4.44
CA VAL A 131 6.29 0.43 5.57
C VAL A 131 5.44 -0.04 6.73
N VAL A 132 6.03 -0.20 7.92
CA VAL A 132 5.32 -0.55 9.15
C VAL A 132 5.56 0.57 10.17
N ASP A 133 4.48 1.16 10.65
CA ASP A 133 4.49 2.19 11.70
C ASP A 133 3.55 1.78 12.84
N GLY A 134 4.15 1.29 13.93
CA GLY A 134 3.43 0.78 15.10
C GLY A 134 2.43 -0.32 14.73
N LYS A 135 1.14 0.02 14.75
CA LYS A 135 0.03 -0.90 14.43
C LYS A 135 -0.45 -0.78 12.98
N HIS A 136 0.15 0.08 12.17
CA HIS A 136 -0.23 0.34 10.79
C HIS A 136 0.83 -0.22 9.85
N ALA A 137 0.41 -0.67 8.68
CA ALA A 137 1.31 -1.08 7.62
C ALA A 137 0.75 -0.67 6.24
N TYR A 138 1.65 -0.25 5.36
CA TYR A 138 1.33 0.31 4.05
C TYR A 138 2.19 -0.37 2.98
N GLN A 139 1.56 -0.77 1.88
CA GLN A 139 2.29 -1.31 0.75
C GLN A 139 1.63 -0.91 -0.56
N LEU A 140 2.39 -0.25 -1.43
CA LEU A 140 1.97 0.05 -2.79
C LEU A 140 2.06 -1.23 -3.65
N ALA A 141 1.05 -1.47 -4.47
CA ALA A 141 1.04 -2.48 -5.51
C ALA A 141 0.65 -1.83 -6.84
N VAL A 142 1.43 -2.09 -7.89
CA VAL A 142 1.10 -1.70 -9.26
C VAL A 142 0.65 -2.96 -10.00
N LEU A 143 -0.61 -2.98 -10.42
CA LEU A 143 -1.24 -4.11 -11.12
C LEU A 143 -1.26 -3.81 -12.61
N GLU A 144 -0.91 -4.78 -13.44
CA GLU A 144 -1.04 -4.72 -14.89
C GLU A 144 -2.28 -5.51 -15.32
N GLY A 145 -3.27 -4.82 -15.90
CA GLY A 145 -4.47 -5.41 -16.48
C GLY A 145 -4.19 -6.30 -17.69
N LYS A 146 -5.21 -7.01 -18.16
CA LYS A 146 -5.10 -7.86 -19.36
C LYS A 146 -4.90 -7.05 -20.65
N ASP A 147 -5.37 -5.82 -20.65
CA ASP A 147 -5.20 -4.81 -21.69
C ASP A 147 -3.83 -4.10 -21.62
N GLY A 148 -2.99 -4.45 -20.64
CA GLY A 148 -1.68 -3.84 -20.42
C GLY A 148 -1.72 -2.53 -19.62
N GLN A 149 -2.91 -2.00 -19.29
CA GLN A 149 -3.04 -0.80 -18.47
C GLN A 149 -2.54 -1.07 -17.05
N GLN A 150 -1.84 -0.11 -16.47
CA GLN A 150 -1.33 -0.23 -15.10
C GLN A 150 -2.20 0.58 -14.13
N GLN A 151 -2.45 0.02 -12.96
CA GLN A 151 -3.16 0.71 -11.89
C GLN A 151 -2.45 0.49 -10.56
N ALA A 152 -2.12 1.58 -9.88
CA ALA A 152 -1.53 1.56 -8.55
C ALA A 152 -2.62 1.52 -7.47
N PHE A 153 -2.38 0.69 -6.44
CA PHE A 153 -3.21 0.55 -5.26
C PHE A 153 -2.35 0.57 -3.99
N MET A 154 -2.74 1.38 -3.01
CA MET A 154 -2.15 1.37 -1.67
C MET A 154 -2.93 0.43 -0.76
N PHE A 155 -2.30 -0.66 -0.32
CA PHE A 155 -2.83 -1.53 0.72
C PHE A 155 -2.56 -0.91 2.09
N ILE A 156 -3.61 -0.71 2.88
CA ILE A 156 -3.55 -0.13 4.22
C ILE A 156 -4.01 -1.19 5.21
N LEU A 157 -3.12 -1.60 6.10
CA LEU A 157 -3.38 -2.63 7.10
C LEU A 157 -3.29 -2.05 8.50
N THR A 158 -4.11 -2.58 9.41
CA THR A 158 -4.03 -2.28 10.84
C THR A 158 -4.01 -3.58 11.65
N LYS A 159 -3.10 -3.66 12.63
CA LYS A 159 -3.05 -4.75 13.62
C LYS A 159 -4.16 -4.56 14.65
N GLN A 160 -5.07 -5.52 14.73
CA GLN A 160 -6.26 -5.42 15.56
C GLN A 160 -5.92 -5.55 17.05
N ARG A 161 -6.49 -4.68 17.89
CA ARG A 161 -6.20 -4.61 19.33
C ARG A 161 -7.18 -5.35 20.23
N LYS A 162 -8.40 -5.61 19.75
CA LYS A 162 -9.52 -6.15 20.53
C LYS A 162 -10.39 -7.08 19.70
N GLY A 163 -11.33 -7.76 20.36
CA GLY A 163 -12.27 -8.68 19.73
C GLY A 163 -11.61 -10.00 19.29
N SER A 164 -12.35 -10.79 18.52
CA SER A 164 -11.94 -12.10 18.00
C SER A 164 -10.67 -12.03 17.14
N TYR A 165 -10.41 -10.90 16.49
CA TYR A 165 -9.25 -10.70 15.64
C TYR A 165 -8.03 -10.09 16.35
N LYS A 166 -8.06 -9.91 17.68
CA LYS A 166 -6.94 -9.33 18.44
C LYS A 166 -5.61 -9.99 18.08
N GLY A 167 -4.67 -9.20 17.57
CA GLY A 167 -3.32 -9.62 17.16
C GLY A 167 -3.17 -9.86 15.66
N CYS A 168 -4.25 -10.01 14.90
CA CYS A 168 -4.21 -10.21 13.45
C CYS A 168 -3.93 -8.89 12.73
N TRP A 169 -3.14 -8.94 11.67
CA TRP A 169 -3.10 -7.89 10.65
C TRP A 169 -4.29 -8.04 9.71
N MET A 170 -5.01 -6.95 9.47
CA MET A 170 -6.22 -6.93 8.63
C MET A 170 -6.23 -5.68 7.78
N VAL A 171 -6.92 -5.72 6.64
CA VAL A 171 -7.03 -4.60 5.71
C VAL A 171 -8.02 -3.58 6.21
N GLU A 172 -7.51 -2.37 6.46
CA GLU A 172 -8.32 -1.19 6.76
C GLU A 172 -8.83 -0.54 5.47
N GLY A 173 -8.08 -0.64 4.37
CA GLY A 173 -8.51 -0.17 3.06
C GLY A 173 -7.55 -0.54 1.93
N VAL A 174 -8.05 -0.46 0.70
CA VAL A 174 -7.25 -0.53 -0.53
C VAL A 174 -7.58 0.71 -1.35
N ALA A 175 -6.69 1.68 -1.38
CA ALA A 175 -6.92 2.95 -2.06
C ALA A 175 -6.35 2.89 -3.48
N ARG A 176 -7.20 3.19 -4.48
CA ARG A 176 -6.74 3.42 -5.84
C ARG A 176 -5.92 4.72 -5.86
N MET A 177 -4.72 4.67 -6.40
CA MET A 177 -3.88 5.86 -6.58
C MET A 177 -4.17 6.44 -7.96
N GLU A 178 -4.49 7.73 -8.03
CA GLU A 178 -4.55 8.42 -9.30
C GLU A 178 -3.14 8.49 -9.91
N GLU A 179 -3.06 8.33 -11.23
CA GLU A 179 -1.83 8.64 -11.94
C GLU A 179 -1.56 10.13 -11.73
N ALA A 180 -0.44 10.46 -11.07
CA ALA A 180 0.03 11.83 -11.09
C ALA A 180 0.25 12.19 -12.56
N PRO A 181 -0.33 13.29 -13.09
CA PRO A 181 -0.02 13.72 -14.44
C PRO A 181 1.50 13.90 -14.49
N MET A 182 2.17 13.11 -15.35
CA MET A 182 3.55 13.38 -15.71
C MET A 182 3.54 14.73 -16.41
N THR A 183 3.74 15.80 -15.64
CA THR A 183 4.19 17.06 -16.23
C THR A 183 5.59 16.77 -16.74
N SER A 184 5.68 16.40 -18.02
CA SER A 184 6.92 16.57 -18.75
C SER A 184 7.24 18.06 -18.65
N ARG A 185 8.21 18.38 -17.79
CA ARG A 185 8.86 19.67 -17.89
C ARG A 185 9.68 19.62 -19.17
N LEU A 186 9.07 20.12 -20.25
CA LEU A 186 9.77 20.70 -21.38
C LEU A 186 10.55 21.94 -20.91
#